data_AF-A0A6J4JN09-F1
#
_entry.id   AF-A0A6J4JN09-F1
#
_cell.length_a   1.000
_cell.length_b   1.000
_cell.length_c   1.000
_cell.angle_alpha   90.00
_cell.angle_beta   90.00
_cell.angle_gamma   90.00
#
_symmetry.space_group_name_H-M   'P 1'
#
loop_
_entity.id
_entity.type
_entity.pdbx_description
1 polymer ?
#
loop_
_entity_poly.entity_id
_entity_poly.type
_entity_poly.pdbx_seq_one_letter_code
_entity_poly.pdbx_strand_id
1 'polypeptide(L)' 'MASDEPTAWAGTDLRILALLAEGHTVDAIARHVGLSVRTVRRRLRVVADRLGVETTIESVVHAVRAGLI' A
#
# COMPACT_ATOMS: atom_id res chain seq x y z
N MET A 1 -5.77 -16.12 17.30
CA MET A 1 -5.47 -16.16 15.86
C MET A 1 -6.52 -15.32 15.17
N ALA A 2 -6.24 -14.03 14.99
CA ALA A 2 -7.08 -13.19 14.16
C ALA A 2 -6.91 -13.71 12.72
N SER A 3 -7.99 -14.22 12.16
CA SER A 3 -8.10 -14.57 10.75
C SER A 3 -7.92 -13.29 9.95
N ASP A 4 -6.67 -12.95 9.66
CA ASP A 4 -6.31 -11.87 8.75
C ASP A 4 -6.65 -12.36 7.34
N GLU A 5 -7.93 -12.22 6.96
CA GLU A 5 -8.41 -12.52 5.63
C GLU A 5 -7.57 -11.71 4.61
N PRO A 6 -6.79 -12.35 3.73
CA PRO A 6 -5.94 -11.68 2.75
C PRO A 6 -6.71 -10.84 1.70
N THR A 7 -8.03 -10.73 1.83
CA THR A 7 -8.98 -10.32 0.79
C THR A 7 -9.45 -8.86 0.94
N ALA A 8 -9.09 -8.13 1.99
CA ALA A 8 -9.62 -6.78 2.23
C ALA A 8 -8.81 -5.62 1.60
N TRP A 9 -7.76 -5.90 0.83
CA TRP A 9 -6.95 -4.87 0.17
C TRP A 9 -7.55 -4.58 -1.20
N ALA A 10 -7.94 -3.33 -1.45
CA ALA A 10 -8.40 -2.95 -2.78
C ALA A 10 -7.21 -3.14 -3.74
N GLY A 11 -7.42 -3.71 -4.93
CA GLY A 11 -6.33 -3.95 -5.89
C GLY A 11 -5.49 -2.71 -6.21
N THR A 12 -6.06 -1.51 -6.09
CA THR A 12 -5.34 -0.24 -6.18
C THR A 12 -4.30 -0.05 -5.06
N ASP A 13 -4.60 -0.47 -3.83
CA ASP A 13 -3.68 -0.33 -2.69
C ASP A 13 -2.47 -1.26 -2.84
N LEU A 14 -2.69 -2.51 -3.26
CA LEU A 14 -1.61 -3.43 -3.66
C LEU A 14 -0.74 -2.84 -4.76
N ARG A 15 -1.37 -2.27 -5.80
CA ARG A 15 -0.62 -1.64 -6.90
C ARG A 15 0.21 -0.45 -6.42
N ILE A 16 -0.31 0.36 -5.49
CA ILE A 16 0.43 1.47 -4.88
C ILE A 16 1.66 0.94 -4.11
N LEU A 17 1.51 -0.11 -3.29
CA LEU A 17 2.60 -0.71 -2.53
C LEU A 17 3.67 -1.33 -3.43
N ALA A 18 3.28 -2.02 -4.51
CA ALA A 18 4.20 -2.57 -5.49
C ALA A 18 5.07 -1.48 -6.13
N LEU A 19 4.45 -0.39 -6.59
CA LEU A 19 5.19 0.72 -7.21
C LEU A 19 6.13 1.42 -6.21
N LEU A 20 5.75 1.51 -4.92
CA LEU A 20 6.66 1.98 -3.88
C LEU A 20 7.85 1.04 -3.69
N ALA A 21 7.63 -0.27 -3.68
CA ALA A 21 8.69 -1.27 -3.56
C ALA A 21 9.67 -1.19 -4.75
N GLU A 22 9.17 -0.87 -5.93
CA GLU A 22 9.96 -0.59 -7.14
C GLU A 22 10.72 0.75 -7.09
N GLY A 23 10.51 1.58 -6.05
CA GLY A 23 11.22 2.85 -5.85
C GLY A 23 10.53 4.07 -6.47
N HIS A 24 9.27 3.98 -6.89
CA HIS A 24 8.55 5.12 -7.43
C HIS A 24 8.17 6.14 -6.35
N THR A 25 8.22 7.43 -6.72
CA THR A 25 7.71 8.50 -5.85
C THR A 25 6.18 8.49 -5.82
N VAL A 26 5.59 9.05 -4.76
CA VAL A 26 4.12 9.16 -4.62
C VAL A 26 3.49 9.93 -5.79
N ASP A 27 4.16 10.95 -6.32
CA ASP A 27 3.74 11.70 -7.49
C ASP A 27 3.74 10.86 -8.77
N ALA A 28 4.75 10.01 -8.96
CA ALA A 28 4.77 9.06 -10.07
C ALA A 28 3.68 8.01 -9.92
N ILE A 29 3.49 7.46 -8.71
CA ILE A 29 2.45 6.48 -8.42
C ILE A 29 1.06 7.03 -8.74
N ALA A 30 0.77 8.25 -8.29
CA ALA A 30 -0.50 8.93 -8.55
C ALA A 30 -0.84 8.95 -10.06
N ARG A 31 0.15 9.23 -10.91
CA ARG A 31 -0.03 9.15 -12.38
C ARG A 31 -0.27 7.72 -12.86
N HIS A 32 0.47 6.74 -12.35
CA HIS A 32 0.33 5.33 -12.75
C HIS A 32 -1.04 4.74 -12.43
N VAL A 33 -1.65 5.13 -11.29
CA VAL A 33 -2.95 4.59 -10.85
C VAL A 33 -4.13 5.51 -11.14
N GLY A 34 -3.92 6.65 -11.83
CA GLY A 34 -4.98 7.59 -12.19
C GLY A 34 -5.64 8.29 -10.99
N LEU A 35 -4.89 8.54 -9.91
CA LEU A 35 -5.37 9.19 -8.69
C LEU A 35 -4.63 10.49 -8.41
N SER A 36 -5.22 11.35 -7.56
CA SER A 36 -4.47 12.48 -7.00
C SER A 36 -3.42 12.00 -6.00
N VAL A 37 -2.32 12.75 -5.86
CA VAL A 37 -1.27 12.51 -4.84
C VAL A 37 -1.85 12.46 -3.43
N ARG A 38 -2.82 13.34 -3.13
CA ARG A 38 -3.54 13.34 -1.84
C ARG A 38 -4.27 12.03 -1.61
N THR A 39 -4.92 11.48 -2.63
CA THR A 39 -5.64 10.20 -2.53
C THR A 39 -4.67 9.04 -2.29
N VAL A 40 -3.52 9.02 -2.97
CA VAL A 40 -2.48 8.00 -2.74
C VAL A 40 -1.95 8.06 -1.31
N ARG A 41 -1.60 9.25 -0.81
CA ARG A 41 -1.15 9.41 0.59
C ARG A 41 -2.20 8.97 1.60
N ARG A 42 -3.49 9.28 1.36
CA ARG A 42 -4.59 8.84 2.22
C ARG A 42 -4.71 7.32 2.21
N ARG A 43 -4.64 6.68 1.05
CA ARG A 43 -4.69 5.21 0.92
C ARG A 43 -3.54 4.55 1.66
N LEU A 44 -2.31 5.04 1.48
CA LEU A 44 -1.13 4.54 2.20
C LEU A 44 -1.28 4.62 3.72
N ARG A 45 -1.86 5.70 4.24
CA ARG A 45 -2.16 5.83 5.66
C ARG A 45 -3.21 4.82 6.11
N VAL A 46 -4.32 4.70 5.37
CA VAL A 46 -5.36 3.71 5.68
C VAL A 46 -4.83 2.28 5.66
N VAL A 47 -3.90 1.97 4.74
CA VAL A 47 -3.22 0.67 4.70
C VAL A 47 -2.36 0.47 5.95
N ALA A 48 -1.52 1.45 6.30
CA ALA A 48 -0.68 1.37 7.50
C ALA A 48 -1.53 1.20 8.77
N ASP A 49 -2.60 1.98 8.91
CA ASP A 49 -3.54 1.92 10.03
C ASP A 49 -4.21 0.54 10.12
N ARG A 50 -4.59 -0.06 8.98
CA ARG A 50 -5.20 -1.41 8.92
C ARG A 50 -4.22 -2.52 9.28
N LEU A 51 -2.95 -2.36 8.89
CA LEU A 51 -1.89 -3.31 9.22
C LEU A 51 -1.35 -3.14 10.64
N GLY A 52 -1.75 -2.07 11.34
CA GLY A 52 -1.25 -1.74 12.67
C GLY A 52 0.23 -1.37 12.68
N VAL A 53 0.71 -0.74 11.60
CA VAL A 53 2.11 -0.31 11.46
C VAL A 53 2.22 1.21 11.43
N GLU A 54 3.34 1.74 11.88
CA GLU A 54 3.54 3.18 12.07
C GLU A 54 3.88 3.90 10.76
N THR A 55 4.44 3.17 9.79
CA THR A 55 5.00 3.76 8.58
C THR A 55 4.55 3.07 7.30
N THR A 56 4.57 3.85 6.22
CA THR A 56 4.34 3.35 4.87
C THR A 56 5.36 2.28 4.45
N ILE A 57 6.62 2.41 4.87
CA ILE A 57 7.64 1.42 4.50
C ILE A 57 7.40 0.08 5.20
N GLU A 58 6.91 0.08 6.44
CA GLU A 58 6.48 -1.16 7.10
C GLU A 58 5.30 -1.82 6.38
N SER A 59 4.37 -1.03 5.82
CA SER A 59 3.28 -1.56 4.99
C SER A 59 3.79 -2.27 3.74
N VAL A 60 4.80 -1.71 3.08
CA VAL A 60 5.48 -2.33 1.93
C VAL A 60 6.18 -3.62 2.34
N VAL A 61 6.95 -3.60 3.43
CA VAL A 61 7.64 -4.79 3.96
C VAL A 61 6.64 -5.90 4.31
N HIS A 62 5.50 -5.55 4.89
CA HIS A 62 4.45 -6.49 5.21
C HIS A 62 3.89 -7.16 3.95
N ALA A 63 3.57 -6.39 2.90
CA ALA A 63 3.07 -6.92 1.63
C ALA A 63 4.07 -7.86 0.93
N VAL A 64 5.37 -7.52 0.95
CA VAL A 64 6.44 -8.39 0.40
C VAL A 64 6.55 -9.69 1.20
N ARG A 65 6.58 -9.62 2.54
CA ARG A 65 6.67 -10.81 3.40
C ARG A 65 5.46 -11.73 3.28
N ALA A 66 4.29 -11.17 3.00
CA ALA A 66 3.05 -11.91 2.75
C ALA A 66 2.97 -12.48 1.32
N GLY A 67 3.93 -12.19 0.43
CA GLY A 67 3.95 -12.66 -0.96
C GLY A 67 2.86 -12.04 -1.84
N LEU A 68 2.41 -10.82 -1.50
CA LEU A 68 1.32 -10.13 -2.19
C LEU A 68 1.82 -9.16 -3.26
N ILE A 69 3.10 -8.79 -3.22
CA ILE A 69 3.86 -8.01 -4.22
C ILE A 69 5.29 -8.52 -4.33
#